data_AF-A0A3D9HW85-F1
#
_entry.id   AF-A0A3D9HW85-F1
#
_cell.length_a   1.000
_cell.length_b   1.000
_cell.length_c   1.000
_cell.angle_alpha   90.00
_cell.angle_beta   90.00
_cell.angle_gamma   90.00
#
_symmetry.space_group_name_H-M   'P 1'
#
loop_
_entity.id
_entity.type
_entity.pdbx_description
1 polymer ?
#
loop_
_entity_poly.entity_id
_entity_poly.type
_entity_poly.pdbx_seq_one_letter_code
_entity_poly.pdbx_strand_id
1 'polypeptide(L)'
;MVDIILTLKHRARLFHRELAKGNPMDLARLNRRLAKPHTDPALVRRRDCLTMLAREQGFRSWSHLLGVIRDKSVSDFGTLLYPDRCYAHFNIWSADINEARRIRSETNGYLLGYKKQFFVVDRDYVATLGLDPEDPDWQPLERDVTHPAHANARGRLISRLLHKNLSVAR
;
A
#
# COMPACT_ATOMS: atom_id res chain seq x y z
N MET A 1 11.78 10.63 9.90
CA MET A 1 10.91 9.54 9.40
C MET A 1 11.82 8.47 8.81
N VAL A 2 11.82 7.24 9.33
CA VAL A 2 12.63 6.15 8.75
C VAL A 2 12.11 5.85 7.34
N ASP A 3 13.00 5.72 6.36
CA ASP A 3 12.61 5.33 5.02
C ASP A 3 11.91 3.95 5.05
N ILE A 4 10.64 3.91 4.67
CA ILE A 4 9.82 2.69 4.65
C ILE A 4 10.45 1.63 3.74
N ILE A 5 11.13 2.05 2.67
CA ILE A 5 11.80 1.15 1.72
C ILE A 5 12.97 0.47 2.41
N LEU A 6 13.76 1.19 3.20
CA LEU A 6 14.83 0.61 4.01
C LEU A 6 14.27 -0.34 5.07
N THR A 7 13.17 0.04 5.71
CA THR A 7 12.48 -0.80 6.71
C THR A 7 12.03 -2.14 6.12
N LEU A 8 11.37 -2.11 4.95
CA LEU A 8 10.94 -3.31 4.23
C LEU A 8 12.12 -4.17 3.77
N LYS A 9 13.20 -3.55 3.27
CA LYS A 9 14.44 -4.26 2.93
C LYS A 9 15.08 -4.94 4.13
N HIS A 10 15.10 -4.27 5.28
CA HIS A 10 15.62 -4.82 6.52
C HIS A 10 14.78 -6.01 6.98
N ARG A 11 13.45 -5.86 7.04
CA ARG A 11 12.52 -6.97 7.37
C ARG A 11 12.66 -8.15 6.42
N ALA A 12 12.76 -7.91 5.11
CA ALA A 12 12.98 -8.97 4.13
C ALA A 12 14.30 -9.72 4.36
N ARG A 13 15.37 -9.02 4.76
CA ARG A 13 16.65 -9.64 5.11
C ARG A 13 16.54 -10.50 6.37
N LEU A 14 15.83 -10.04 7.40
CA LEU A 14 15.60 -10.82 8.61
C LEU A 14 14.79 -12.08 8.30
N PHE A 15 13.65 -11.93 7.62
CA PHE A 15 12.80 -13.06 7.23
C PHE A 15 13.54 -14.08 6.35
N HIS A 16 14.38 -13.62 5.41
CA HIS A 16 15.21 -14.50 4.58
C HIS A 16 16.20 -15.32 5.41
N ARG A 17 16.77 -14.75 6.47
CA ARG A 17 17.66 -15.48 7.40
C ARG A 17 16.90 -16.48 8.26
N GLU A 18 15.70 -16.14 8.71
CA GLU A 18 14.86 -17.06 9.49
C GLU A 18 14.40 -18.26 8.63
N LEU A 19 14.03 -18.03 7.37
CA LEU A 19 13.71 -19.10 6.42
C LEU A 19 14.86 -20.10 6.24
N ALA A 20 16.12 -19.63 6.25
CA ALA A 20 17.29 -20.50 6.16
C ALA A 20 17.46 -21.43 7.38
N LYS A 21 16.78 -21.15 8.50
CA LYS A 21 16.73 -22.04 9.66
C LYS A 21 15.73 -23.19 9.50
N GLY A 22 14.95 -23.21 8.41
CA GLY A 22 14.14 -24.35 8.03
C GLY A 22 12.72 -24.41 8.63
N ASN A 23 12.14 -23.29 9.09
CA ASN A 23 10.77 -23.29 9.60
C ASN A 23 9.74 -23.52 8.47
N PRO A 24 8.97 -24.63 8.47
CA PRO A 24 8.01 -24.94 7.41
C PRO A 24 6.88 -23.91 7.31
N MET A 25 6.49 -23.28 8.43
CA MET A 25 5.41 -22.29 8.44
C MET A 25 5.80 -21.01 7.69
N ASP A 26 7.05 -20.58 7.80
CA ASP A 26 7.55 -19.40 7.11
C ASP A 26 7.60 -19.63 5.60
N LEU A 27 8.00 -20.84 5.17
CA LEU A 27 7.97 -21.21 3.76
C LEU A 27 6.53 -21.25 3.23
N ALA A 28 5.59 -21.81 3.99
CA ALA A 28 4.18 -21.84 3.63
C ALA A 28 3.57 -20.44 3.49
N ARG A 29 3.91 -19.52 4.44
CA ARG A 29 3.51 -18.11 4.38
C ARG A 29 4.03 -17.42 3.12
N LEU A 30 5.31 -17.60 2.81
CA LEU A 30 5.93 -17.05 1.60
C LEU A 30 5.24 -17.61 0.34
N ASN A 31 5.08 -18.93 0.25
CA ASN A 31 4.51 -19.59 -0.92
C ASN A 31 3.08 -19.18 -1.21
N ARG A 32 2.25 -18.93 -0.19
CA ARG A 32 0.87 -18.40 -0.35
C ARG A 32 0.85 -17.08 -1.11
N ARG A 33 1.94 -16.33 -1.06
CA ARG A 33 2.08 -15.01 -1.69
C ARG A 33 2.95 -15.04 -2.92
N LEU A 34 3.47 -16.15 -3.42
CA LEU A 34 4.26 -16.19 -4.66
C LEU A 34 3.47 -16.80 -5.81
N ALA A 35 3.80 -16.39 -7.05
CA ALA A 35 3.25 -17.04 -8.24
C ALA A 35 3.90 -18.39 -8.51
N LYS A 36 5.16 -18.56 -8.11
CA LYS A 36 5.93 -19.80 -8.21
C LYS A 36 6.39 -20.17 -6.80
N PRO A 37 5.77 -21.17 -6.14
CA PRO A 37 6.17 -21.59 -4.81
C PRO A 37 7.51 -22.32 -4.84
N HIS A 38 8.23 -22.28 -3.73
CA HIS A 38 9.47 -23.01 -3.51
C HIS A 38 9.24 -24.22 -2.63
N THR A 39 9.82 -25.37 -3.02
CA THR A 39 9.80 -26.60 -2.20
C THR A 39 10.94 -26.60 -1.16
N ASP A 40 12.07 -25.97 -1.50
CA ASP A 40 13.25 -25.90 -0.65
C ASP A 40 13.50 -24.43 -0.22
N PRO A 41 13.56 -24.13 1.10
CA PRO A 41 13.93 -22.81 1.62
C PRO A 41 15.27 -22.28 1.08
N ALA A 42 16.24 -23.14 0.75
CA ALA A 42 17.55 -22.72 0.23
C ALA A 42 17.46 -22.06 -1.15
N LEU A 43 16.39 -22.35 -1.91
CA LEU A 43 16.14 -21.74 -3.23
C LEU A 43 15.50 -20.35 -3.13
N VAL A 44 14.99 -19.97 -1.95
CA VAL A 44 14.34 -18.68 -1.73
C VAL A 44 15.38 -17.57 -1.78
N ARG A 45 15.10 -16.54 -2.60
CA ARG A 45 15.94 -15.34 -2.71
C ARG A 45 15.31 -14.18 -1.93
N ARG A 46 16.14 -13.21 -1.54
CA ARG A 46 15.66 -11.98 -0.86
C ARG A 46 14.58 -11.23 -1.66
N ARG A 47 14.62 -11.28 -3.00
CA ARG A 47 13.59 -10.67 -3.86
C ARG A 47 12.21 -11.29 -3.66
N ASP A 48 12.15 -12.58 -3.31
CA ASP A 48 10.92 -13.31 -3.10
C ASP A 48 10.30 -12.90 -1.75
N CYS A 49 11.15 -12.71 -0.73
CA CYS A 49 10.76 -12.13 0.56
C CYS A 49 10.23 -10.69 0.39
N LEU A 50 10.87 -9.85 -0.43
CA LEU A 50 10.38 -8.50 -0.75
C LEU A 50 9.02 -8.54 -1.46
N THR A 51 8.85 -9.50 -2.38
CA THR A 51 7.60 -9.68 -3.12
C THR A 51 6.47 -10.12 -2.19
N MET A 52 6.75 -11.05 -1.27
CA MET A 52 5.80 -11.46 -0.23
C MET A 52 5.38 -10.26 0.63
N LEU A 53 6.33 -9.49 1.18
CA LEU A 53 6.01 -8.31 2.00
C LEU A 53 5.18 -7.27 1.23
N ALA A 54 5.50 -7.00 -0.04
CA ALA A 54 4.71 -6.09 -0.85
C ALA A 54 3.27 -6.60 -1.04
N ARG A 55 3.09 -7.91 -1.26
CA ARG A 55 1.77 -8.54 -1.42
C ARG A 55 0.94 -8.57 -0.14
N GLU A 56 1.58 -8.71 1.01
CA GLU A 56 0.90 -8.58 2.31
C GLU A 56 0.34 -7.18 2.56
N GLN A 57 0.95 -6.16 1.95
CA GLN A 57 0.49 -4.78 2.03
C GLN A 57 -0.47 -4.40 0.88
N GLY A 58 -0.93 -5.37 0.08
CA GLY A 58 -1.90 -5.14 -1.00
C GLY A 58 -1.31 -4.75 -2.35
N PHE A 59 0.00 -4.90 -2.56
CA PHE A 59 0.64 -4.64 -3.86
C PHE A 59 0.88 -5.91 -4.67
N ARG A 60 1.04 -5.81 -5.99
CA ARG A 60 1.28 -6.96 -6.87
C ARG A 60 2.71 -7.51 -6.79
N SER A 61 3.68 -6.61 -6.59
CA SER A 61 5.11 -6.89 -6.56
C SER A 61 5.85 -5.79 -5.80
N TRP A 62 7.13 -6.02 -5.53
CA TRP A 62 8.03 -4.99 -5.01
C TRP A 62 8.15 -3.77 -5.94
N SER A 63 8.24 -3.99 -7.26
CA SER A 63 8.27 -2.90 -8.24
C SER A 63 6.99 -2.06 -8.24
N HIS A 64 5.83 -2.70 -8.04
CA HIS A 64 4.55 -2.01 -7.91
C HIS A 64 4.53 -1.07 -6.70
N LEU A 65 4.95 -1.57 -5.54
CA LEU A 65 5.07 -0.77 -4.32
C LEU A 65 6.00 0.43 -4.54
N LEU A 66 7.17 0.21 -5.14
CA LEU A 66 8.11 1.31 -5.44
C LEU A 66 7.52 2.33 -6.41
N GLY A 67 6.80 1.88 -7.43
CA GLY A 67 6.08 2.75 -8.37
C GLY A 67 5.05 3.61 -7.63
N VAL A 68 4.25 3.02 -6.76
CA VAL A 68 3.24 3.76 -5.99
C VAL A 68 3.87 4.83 -5.08
N ILE A 69 5.01 4.51 -4.44
CA ILE A 69 5.70 5.44 -3.52
C ILE A 69 6.49 6.52 -4.27
N ARG A 70 7.12 6.20 -5.40
CA ARG A 70 8.12 7.06 -6.06
C ARG A 70 7.67 7.63 -7.42
N ASP A 71 6.91 6.86 -8.18
CA ASP A 71 6.46 7.26 -9.51
C ASP A 71 5.34 8.28 -9.40
N LYS A 72 5.27 9.17 -10.37
CA LYS A 72 4.19 10.14 -10.56
C LYS A 72 3.02 9.48 -11.27
N SER A 73 3.24 8.60 -12.25
CA SER A 73 2.19 8.01 -13.08
C SER A 73 1.89 6.57 -12.67
N VAL A 74 0.92 6.39 -11.79
CA VAL A 74 0.52 5.08 -11.27
C VAL A 74 -0.86 4.75 -11.77
N SER A 75 -0.97 3.68 -12.57
CA SER A 75 -2.25 3.19 -13.11
C SER A 75 -2.93 2.15 -12.22
N ASP A 76 -2.25 1.69 -11.16
CA ASP A 76 -2.76 0.69 -10.23
C ASP A 76 -2.26 1.00 -8.80
N PHE A 77 -3.19 1.21 -7.88
CA PHE A 77 -2.89 1.55 -6.48
C PHE A 77 -2.84 0.32 -5.55
N GLY A 78 -3.09 -0.87 -6.08
CA GLY A 78 -3.25 -2.08 -5.28
C GLY A 78 -4.49 -1.99 -4.38
N THR A 79 -4.41 -2.63 -3.21
CA THR A 79 -5.53 -2.67 -2.25
C THR A 79 -5.21 -2.00 -0.92
N LEU A 80 -4.03 -1.38 -0.78
CA LEU A 80 -3.56 -0.78 0.48
C LEU A 80 -4.56 0.24 1.04
N LEU A 81 -5.16 1.05 0.17
CA LEU A 81 -6.04 2.15 0.53
C LEU A 81 -7.48 1.71 0.85
N TYR A 82 -7.81 0.42 0.65
CA TYR A 82 -9.13 -0.16 0.92
C TYR A 82 -9.03 -1.47 1.71
N PRO A 83 -8.57 -1.43 2.98
CA PRO A 83 -8.49 -2.60 3.84
C PRO A 83 -9.85 -2.98 4.44
N ASP A 84 -9.98 -4.22 4.92
CA ASP A 84 -11.25 -4.77 5.45
C ASP A 84 -11.88 -3.90 6.56
N ARG A 85 -11.06 -3.27 7.41
CA ARG A 85 -11.52 -2.37 8.48
C ARG A 85 -12.29 -1.14 7.99
N CYS A 86 -12.17 -0.81 6.71
CA CYS A 86 -12.84 0.35 6.10
C CYS A 86 -14.13 -0.02 5.35
N TYR A 87 -14.54 -1.30 5.30
CA TYR A 87 -15.68 -1.74 4.50
C TYR A 87 -17.03 -1.17 4.93
N ALA A 88 -17.19 -0.79 6.21
CA ALA A 88 -18.43 -0.22 6.72
C ALA A 88 -18.66 1.25 6.32
N HIS A 89 -17.64 1.93 5.78
CA HIS A 89 -17.77 3.32 5.37
C HIS A 89 -18.51 3.45 4.04
N PHE A 90 -19.20 4.57 3.88
CA PHE A 90 -19.77 4.95 2.60
C PHE A 90 -18.67 5.41 1.64
N ASN A 91 -18.64 4.83 0.44
CA ASN A 91 -17.64 5.13 -0.59
C ASN A 91 -18.37 5.38 -1.91
N ILE A 92 -18.04 6.46 -2.61
CA ILE A 92 -18.57 6.72 -3.94
C ILE A 92 -17.55 6.26 -4.97
N TRP A 93 -17.89 5.20 -5.72
CA TRP A 93 -16.98 4.55 -6.67
C TRP A 93 -17.11 5.13 -8.07
N SER A 94 -15.98 5.27 -8.77
CA SER A 94 -15.95 5.60 -10.19
C SER A 94 -14.76 4.92 -10.88
N ALA A 95 -14.96 4.54 -12.15
CA ALA A 95 -13.88 4.07 -13.02
C ALA A 95 -13.21 5.21 -13.81
N ASP A 96 -13.84 6.40 -13.86
CA ASP A 96 -13.32 7.59 -14.55
C ASP A 96 -12.72 8.57 -13.52
N ILE A 97 -11.45 8.91 -13.71
CA ILE A 97 -10.75 9.84 -12.84
C ILE A 97 -11.36 11.24 -12.85
N ASN A 98 -11.91 11.69 -13.98
CA ASN A 98 -12.52 13.01 -14.08
C ASN A 98 -13.83 13.09 -13.32
N GLU A 99 -14.65 12.04 -13.40
CA GLU A 99 -15.85 11.90 -12.58
C GLU A 99 -15.51 11.85 -11.10
N ALA A 100 -14.55 11.03 -10.70
CA ALA A 100 -14.13 10.92 -9.30
C ALA A 100 -13.63 12.25 -8.74
N ARG A 101 -12.92 13.06 -9.54
CA ARG A 101 -12.49 14.42 -9.15
C ARG A 101 -13.65 15.40 -8.99
N ARG A 102 -14.67 15.33 -9.86
CA ARG A 102 -15.89 16.14 -9.71
C ARG A 102 -16.60 15.79 -8.39
N ILE A 103 -16.84 14.51 -8.13
CA ILE A 103 -17.48 14.03 -6.90
C ILE A 103 -16.68 14.45 -5.67
N ARG A 104 -15.35 14.32 -5.70
CA ARG A 104 -14.47 14.80 -4.61
C ARG A 104 -14.68 16.28 -4.33
N SER A 105 -14.74 17.12 -5.38
CA SER A 105 -14.97 18.56 -5.22
C SER A 105 -16.37 18.89 -4.69
N GLU A 106 -17.41 18.20 -5.16
CA GLU A 106 -18.81 18.39 -4.73
C GLU A 106 -19.03 17.96 -3.26
N THR A 107 -18.36 16.90 -2.83
CA THR A 107 -18.50 16.33 -1.48
C THR A 107 -17.46 16.83 -0.48
N ASN A 108 -16.48 17.62 -0.94
CA ASN A 108 -15.30 18.01 -0.17
C ASN A 108 -14.53 16.80 0.43
N GLY A 109 -14.60 15.66 -0.25
CA GLY A 109 -14.05 14.38 0.20
C GLY A 109 -12.58 14.15 -0.15
N TYR A 110 -12.11 12.93 0.10
CA TYR A 110 -10.78 12.44 -0.27
C TYR A 110 -10.89 11.45 -1.41
N LEU A 111 -10.10 11.64 -2.46
CA LEU A 111 -10.05 10.77 -3.62
C LEU A 111 -8.90 9.77 -3.48
N LEU A 112 -9.27 8.49 -3.40
CA LEU A 112 -8.37 7.35 -3.22
C LEU A 112 -8.43 6.41 -4.43
N GLY A 113 -7.37 5.62 -4.60
CA GLY A 113 -7.26 4.61 -5.67
C GLY A 113 -7.39 3.20 -5.13
N TYR A 114 -8.09 2.34 -5.87
CA TYR A 114 -8.19 0.90 -5.61
C TYR A 114 -8.01 0.13 -6.92
N LYS A 115 -6.92 -0.62 -7.02
CA LYS A 115 -6.48 -1.19 -8.30
C LYS A 115 -6.49 -0.10 -9.37
N LYS A 116 -7.27 -0.27 -10.44
CA LYS A 116 -7.45 0.69 -11.54
C LYS A 116 -8.70 1.57 -11.41
N GLN A 117 -9.39 1.51 -10.28
CA GLN A 117 -10.61 2.27 -9.99
C GLN A 117 -10.33 3.35 -8.94
N PHE A 118 -11.29 4.25 -8.79
CA PHE A 118 -11.21 5.38 -7.89
C PHE A 118 -12.43 5.40 -6.98
N PHE A 119 -12.26 5.95 -5.79
CA PHE A 119 -13.36 6.13 -4.87
C PHE A 119 -13.16 7.36 -4.00
N VAL A 120 -14.27 8.04 -3.72
CA VAL A 120 -14.31 9.23 -2.86
C VAL A 120 -14.85 8.83 -1.51
N VAL A 121 -14.17 9.31 -0.47
CA VAL A 121 -14.46 8.97 0.94
C VAL A 121 -14.50 10.21 1.81
N ASP A 122 -15.08 10.07 3.00
CA ASP A 122 -15.12 11.11 4.01
C ASP A 122 -13.87 11.12 4.91
N ARG A 123 -13.89 12.03 5.89
CA ARG A 123 -12.84 12.22 6.88
C ARG A 123 -12.69 11.01 7.82
N ASP A 124 -13.81 10.37 8.17
CA ASP A 124 -13.83 9.25 9.11
C ASP A 124 -13.23 7.98 8.48
N TYR A 125 -13.40 7.82 7.17
CA TYR A 125 -12.68 6.80 6.41
C TYR A 125 -11.18 7.00 6.53
N VAL A 126 -10.67 8.22 6.33
CA VAL A 126 -9.22 8.50 6.37
C VAL A 126 -8.65 8.21 7.75
N ALA A 127 -9.38 8.58 8.81
CA ALA A 127 -9.01 8.25 10.19
C ALA A 127 -8.98 6.73 10.43
N THR A 128 -9.99 6.00 9.96
CA THR A 128 -10.10 4.52 10.09
C THR A 128 -9.06 3.78 9.25
N LEU A 129 -8.73 4.30 8.07
CA LEU A 129 -7.62 3.84 7.24
C LEU A 129 -6.31 3.93 8.02
N GLY A 130 -6.22 4.88 8.95
CA GLY A 130 -5.11 5.04 9.88
C GLY A 130 -4.21 6.22 9.55
N LEU A 131 -4.63 7.10 8.65
CA LEU A 131 -4.00 8.37 8.35
C LEU A 131 -4.65 9.48 9.18
N ASP A 132 -3.93 10.59 9.37
CA ASP A 132 -4.51 11.80 9.94
C ASP A 132 -5.24 12.57 8.82
N PRO A 133 -6.55 12.83 8.92
CA PRO A 133 -7.25 13.61 7.92
C PRO A 133 -6.75 15.06 7.78
N GLU A 134 -6.09 15.59 8.81
CA GLU A 134 -5.47 16.92 8.83
C GLU A 134 -3.97 16.88 8.51
N ASP A 135 -3.44 15.73 8.06
CA ASP A 135 -2.04 15.62 7.65
C ASP A 135 -1.72 16.71 6.60
N PRO A 136 -0.67 17.53 6.80
CA PRO A 136 -0.34 18.62 5.88
C PRO A 136 0.00 18.14 4.47
N ASP A 137 0.32 16.85 4.28
CA ASP A 137 0.52 16.27 2.95
C ASP A 137 -0.77 16.17 2.13
N TRP A 138 -1.95 16.31 2.74
CA TRP A 138 -3.22 16.37 2.00
C TRP A 138 -3.41 17.67 1.23
N GLN A 139 -2.86 18.79 1.72
CA GLN A 139 -2.96 20.10 1.07
C GLN A 139 -2.34 20.13 -0.33
N PRO A 140 -1.05 19.77 -0.53
CA PRO A 140 -0.46 19.76 -1.86
C PRO A 140 -1.12 18.72 -2.77
N LEU A 141 -1.80 17.71 -2.23
CA LEU A 141 -2.55 16.73 -3.02
C LEU A 141 -3.96 17.19 -3.40
N GLU A 142 -4.45 18.30 -2.84
CA GLU A 142 -5.86 18.66 -2.89
C GLU A 142 -6.78 17.47 -2.52
N ARG A 143 -6.35 16.67 -1.54
CA ARG A 143 -7.01 15.42 -1.14
C ARG A 143 -7.19 14.38 -2.27
N ASP A 144 -6.42 14.45 -3.35
CA ASP A 144 -6.39 13.47 -4.44
C ASP A 144 -5.04 12.72 -4.48
N VAL A 145 -5.02 11.48 -3.96
CA VAL A 145 -3.81 10.64 -3.98
C VAL A 145 -3.49 10.09 -5.38
N THR A 146 -4.41 10.20 -6.33
CA THR A 146 -4.20 9.71 -7.69
C THR A 146 -3.41 10.70 -8.54
N HIS A 147 -3.36 11.98 -8.12
CA HIS A 147 -2.78 13.05 -8.90
C HIS A 147 -1.25 12.87 -9.08
N PRO A 148 -0.73 12.88 -10.32
CA PRO A 148 0.68 12.61 -10.58
C PRO A 148 1.63 13.74 -10.15
N ALA A 149 1.16 14.98 -10.07
CA ALA A 149 2.02 16.14 -9.81
C ALA A 149 2.64 16.15 -8.40
N HIS A 150 2.11 15.38 -7.45
CA HIS A 150 2.46 15.48 -6.03
C HIS A 150 2.98 14.15 -5.45
N ALA A 151 3.77 13.41 -6.24
CA ALA A 151 4.32 12.11 -5.82
C ALA A 151 5.05 12.12 -4.47
N ASN A 152 5.71 13.22 -4.10
CA ASN A 152 6.40 13.32 -2.81
C ASN A 152 5.41 13.31 -1.62
N ALA A 153 4.31 14.04 -1.70
CA ALA A 153 3.30 14.08 -0.64
C ALA A 153 2.54 12.75 -0.55
N ARG A 154 2.16 12.18 -1.70
CA ARG A 154 1.58 10.83 -1.77
C ARG A 154 2.51 9.78 -1.17
N GLY A 155 3.78 9.79 -1.59
CA GLY A 155 4.78 8.85 -1.12
C GLY A 155 4.94 8.89 0.40
N ARG A 156 4.89 10.09 1.01
CA ARG A 156 4.91 10.26 2.47
C ARG A 156 3.66 9.69 3.15
N LEU A 157 2.46 10.01 2.66
CA LEU A 157 1.21 9.44 3.21
C LEU A 157 1.20 7.91 3.15
N ILE A 158 1.55 7.34 2.00
CA ILE A 158 1.62 5.89 1.81
C ILE A 158 2.69 5.27 2.72
N SER A 159 3.84 5.95 2.88
CA SER A 159 4.90 5.50 3.80
C SER A 159 4.41 5.48 5.25
N ARG A 160 3.65 6.49 5.71
CA ARG A 160 3.06 6.52 7.05
C ARG A 160 2.08 5.37 7.26
N LEU A 161 1.18 5.15 6.29
CA LEU A 161 0.21 4.06 6.34
C LEU A 161 0.90 2.69 6.42
N LEU A 162 1.94 2.49 5.61
CA LEU A 162 2.74 1.26 5.64
C LEU A 162 3.46 1.08 6.98
N HIS A 163 4.08 2.13 7.52
CA HIS A 163 4.70 2.08 8.86
C HIS A 163 3.70 1.64 9.94
N LYS A 164 2.46 2.17 9.89
CA LYS A 164 1.39 1.82 10.83
C LYS A 164 0.91 0.37 10.65
N ASN A 165 0.67 -0.08 9.42
CA ASN A 165 0.31 -1.48 9.16
C ASN A 165 1.39 -2.45 9.63
N LEU A 166 2.67 -2.08 9.45
CA LEU A 166 3.82 -2.87 9.85
C LEU A 166 4.06 -2.89 11.37
N SER A 167 3.55 -1.94 12.14
CA SER A 167 3.63 -1.93 13.61
C SER A 167 2.52 -2.76 14.26
N VAL A 168 1.35 -2.82 13.63
CA VAL A 168 0.18 -3.57 14.12
C VAL A 168 0.26 -5.07 13.81
N ALA A 169 0.95 -5.47 12.74
CA ALA A 169 1.04 -6.87 12.28
C ALA A 169 1.97 -7.78 13.13
N ARG A 170 1.91 -7.70 14.47
CA ARG A 170 2.61 -8.62 15.38
C ARG A 170 1.81 -9.91 15.59
#